data_AF-A0A2N1UVZ2-F1
#
_entry.id   AF-A0A2N1UVZ2-F1
#
_cell.length_a   1.000
_cell.length_b   1.000
_cell.length_c   1.000
_cell.angle_alpha   90.00
_cell.angle_beta   90.00
_cell.angle_gamma   90.00
#
_symmetry.space_group_name_H-M   'P 1'
#
loop_
_entity.id
_entity.type
_entity.pdbx_description
1 polymer ?
#
loop_
_entity_poly.entity_id
_entity_poly.type
_entity_poly.pdbx_seq_one_letter_code
_entity_poly.pdbx_strand_id
1 'polypeptide(L)'
;MTTIYEIEFRYLDILGRLEQAMAADDLSPEQVDQLNAELVINAAEFADKADAYAAVIGQKRARAEFLKGEAKRLTDMARAEEAIAERLQDRIAAAMTALGLAKADTAHYKLSFRKSTAVELAIEPQALPAIYQRPKTIIDADKAALKTALQAGQEIPGARLIERQSLQIR
;
A
#
# COMPACT_ATOMS: atom_id res chain seq x y z
N MET A 1 -30.72 -9.94 6.99
CA MET A 1 -29.42 -10.46 7.45
C MET A 1 -28.76 -9.30 8.18
N THR A 2 -28.58 -9.39 9.49
CA THR A 2 -28.16 -8.28 10.35
C THR A 2 -26.73 -7.86 10.02
N THR A 3 -26.48 -6.57 9.80
CA THR A 3 -25.14 -6.03 9.52
C THR A 3 -24.32 -5.85 10.80
N ILE A 4 -22.99 -5.76 10.71
CA ILE A 4 -22.12 -5.45 11.87
C ILE A 4 -22.58 -4.16 12.57
N TYR A 5 -22.99 -3.15 11.78
CA TYR A 5 -23.51 -1.89 12.31
C TYR A 5 -24.83 -2.05 13.07
N GLU A 6 -25.70 -2.94 12.63
CA GLU A 6 -26.96 -3.24 13.32
C GLU A 6 -26.74 -4.05 14.60
N ILE A 7 -25.71 -4.91 14.64
CA ILE A 7 -25.31 -5.63 15.86
C ILE A 7 -24.74 -4.63 16.88
N GLU A 8 -23.87 -3.72 16.46
CA GLU A 8 -23.31 -2.65 17.30
C GLU A 8 -24.41 -1.75 17.88
N PHE A 9 -25.34 -1.31 17.05
CA PHE A 9 -26.46 -0.47 17.48
C PHE A 9 -27.36 -1.17 18.50
N ARG A 10 -27.68 -2.46 18.29
CA ARG A 10 -28.46 -3.27 19.24
C ARG A 10 -27.72 -3.53 20.54
N TYR A 11 -26.40 -3.74 20.48
CA TYR A 11 -25.55 -3.92 21.66
C TYR A 11 -25.53 -2.66 22.54
N LEU A 12 -25.37 -1.49 21.91
CA LEU A 12 -25.41 -0.20 22.62
C LEU A 12 -26.79 0.10 23.22
N ASP A 13 -27.87 -0.26 22.55
CA ASP A 13 -29.24 -0.14 23.07
C ASP A 13 -29.47 -1.04 24.30
N ILE A 14 -29.01 -2.29 24.27
CA ILE A 14 -29.12 -3.21 25.41
C ILE A 14 -28.26 -2.73 26.60
N LEU A 15 -27.04 -2.22 26.34
CA LEU A 15 -26.21 -1.61 27.38
C LEU A 15 -26.87 -0.36 27.98
N GLY A 16 -27.45 0.52 27.16
CA GLY A 16 -28.16 1.70 27.64
C GLY A 16 -29.38 1.35 28.51
N ARG A 17 -30.10 0.28 28.15
CA ARG A 17 -31.21 -0.25 28.97
C ARG A 17 -30.72 -0.85 30.28
N LEU A 18 -29.59 -1.55 30.28
CA LEU A 18 -28.95 -2.06 31.50
C LEU A 18 -28.48 -0.93 32.41
N GLU A 19 -27.86 0.12 31.87
CA GLU A 19 -27.43 1.28 32.66
C GLU A 19 -28.60 2.05 33.26
N GLN A 20 -29.68 2.26 32.50
CA GLN A 20 -30.92 2.88 32.99
C GLN A 20 -31.60 2.02 34.06
N ALA A 21 -31.63 0.70 33.86
CA ALA A 21 -32.10 -0.28 34.83
C ALA A 21 -31.28 -0.21 36.13
N MET A 22 -29.95 -0.23 36.04
CA MET A 22 -29.05 -0.15 37.20
C MET A 22 -29.12 1.19 37.94
N ALA A 23 -29.45 2.29 37.24
CA ALA A 23 -29.57 3.63 37.84
C ALA A 23 -30.91 3.88 38.57
N ALA A 24 -31.94 3.08 38.30
CA ALA A 24 -33.29 3.28 38.83
C ALA A 24 -33.57 2.59 40.18
N ASP A 25 -32.62 1.82 40.73
CA ASP A 25 -32.72 1.05 42.00
C ASP A 25 -33.97 0.13 42.11
N ASP A 26 -34.60 -0.20 40.97
CA ASP A 26 -35.86 -0.96 40.88
C ASP A 26 -35.72 -2.15 39.94
N LEU A 27 -34.77 -3.07 40.21
CA LEU A 27 -34.66 -4.32 39.45
C LEU A 27 -34.77 -5.57 40.29
N SER A 28 -35.56 -6.52 39.78
CA SER A 28 -35.44 -7.91 40.19
C SER A 28 -34.17 -8.53 39.57
N PRO A 29 -33.45 -9.40 40.28
CA PRO A 29 -32.29 -10.13 39.74
C PRO A 29 -32.57 -10.85 38.41
N GLU A 30 -33.81 -11.29 38.20
CA GLU A 30 -34.25 -12.01 37.00
C GLU A 30 -34.21 -11.15 35.73
N GLN A 31 -34.44 -9.84 35.85
CA GLN A 31 -34.39 -8.90 34.72
C GLN A 31 -32.95 -8.60 34.29
N VAL A 32 -32.03 -8.49 35.25
CA VAL A 32 -30.60 -8.35 34.99
C VAL A 32 -30.06 -9.61 34.29
N ASP A 33 -30.46 -10.79 34.76
CA ASP A 33 -30.03 -12.07 34.17
C ASP A 33 -30.55 -12.28 32.74
N GLN A 34 -31.78 -11.84 32.44
CA GLN A 34 -32.32 -11.88 31.07
C GLN A 34 -31.55 -10.97 30.11
N LEU A 35 -31.25 -9.73 30.52
CA LEU A 35 -30.47 -8.78 29.71
C LEU A 35 -29.01 -9.24 29.51
N ASN A 36 -28.41 -9.87 30.52
CA ASN A 36 -27.09 -10.49 30.40
C ASN A 36 -27.09 -11.71 29.47
N ALA A 37 -28.14 -12.52 29.50
CA ALA A 37 -28.30 -13.64 28.56
C ALA A 37 -28.45 -13.16 27.10
N GLU A 38 -29.15 -12.04 26.88
CA GLU A 38 -29.26 -11.41 25.55
C GLU A 38 -27.92 -10.86 25.03
N LEU A 39 -27.04 -10.35 25.90
CA LEU A 39 -25.68 -9.90 25.54
C LEU A 39 -24.77 -11.06 25.07
N VAL A 40 -24.87 -12.23 25.70
CA VAL A 40 -24.08 -13.42 25.32
C VAL A 40 -24.46 -13.93 23.93
N ILE A 41 -25.76 -13.89 23.58
CA ILE A 41 -26.25 -14.25 22.24
C ILE A 41 -25.70 -13.28 21.18
N ASN A 42 -25.66 -11.98 21.44
CA ASN A 42 -25.12 -10.98 20.51
C ASN A 42 -23.60 -11.12 20.29
N ALA A 43 -22.83 -11.50 21.31
CA ALA A 43 -21.39 -11.75 21.17
C ALA A 43 -21.10 -12.96 20.27
N ALA A 44 -21.91 -14.02 20.34
CA ALA A 44 -21.83 -15.16 19.43
C ALA A 44 -22.22 -14.76 17.99
N GLU A 45 -23.28 -13.97 17.81
CA GLU A 45 -23.66 -13.41 16.50
C GLU A 45 -22.53 -12.55 15.88
N PHE A 46 -21.83 -11.77 16.69
CA PHE A 46 -20.64 -11.02 16.26
C PHE A 46 -19.51 -11.95 15.83
N ALA A 47 -19.20 -13.00 16.60
CA ALA A 47 -18.13 -13.95 16.29
C ALA A 47 -18.38 -14.67 14.95
N ASP A 48 -19.59 -15.18 14.73
CA ASP A 48 -19.97 -15.86 13.48
C ASP A 48 -19.87 -14.93 12.26
N LYS A 49 -20.23 -13.65 12.44
CA LYS A 49 -20.08 -12.65 11.38
C LYS A 49 -18.62 -12.26 11.17
N ALA A 50 -17.86 -12.03 12.23
CA ALA A 50 -16.44 -11.71 12.15
C ALA A 50 -15.67 -12.81 11.41
N ASP A 51 -16.00 -14.09 11.66
CA ASP A 51 -15.44 -15.24 10.95
C ASP A 51 -15.80 -15.23 9.46
N ALA A 52 -17.07 -14.98 9.12
CA ALA A 52 -17.49 -14.85 7.72
C ALA A 52 -16.77 -13.69 6.99
N TYR A 53 -16.57 -12.55 7.66
CA TYR A 53 -15.80 -11.42 7.10
C TYR A 53 -14.31 -11.75 6.99
N ALA A 54 -13.72 -12.45 7.96
CA ALA A 54 -12.34 -12.90 7.91
C ALA A 54 -12.10 -13.85 6.73
N ALA A 55 -13.03 -14.78 6.47
CA ALA A 55 -12.98 -15.67 5.31
C ALA A 55 -13.03 -14.89 3.98
N VAL A 56 -13.92 -13.90 3.86
CA VAL A 56 -14.00 -13.03 2.67
C VAL A 56 -12.71 -12.22 2.49
N ILE A 57 -12.15 -11.66 3.57
CA ILE A 57 -10.89 -10.91 3.55
C ILE A 57 -9.73 -11.82 3.10
N GLY A 58 -9.66 -13.05 3.62
CA GLY A 58 -8.71 -14.06 3.19
C GLY A 58 -8.81 -14.36 1.69
N GLN A 59 -10.03 -14.56 1.18
CA GLN A 59 -10.30 -14.76 -0.24
C GLN A 59 -9.83 -13.56 -1.09
N LYS A 60 -10.10 -12.32 -0.65
CA LYS A 60 -9.66 -11.11 -1.36
C LYS A 60 -8.13 -10.99 -1.37
N ARG A 61 -7.46 -11.27 -0.25
CA ARG A 61 -5.99 -11.26 -0.15
C ARG A 61 -5.36 -12.30 -1.09
N ALA A 62 -5.87 -13.53 -1.08
CA ALA A 62 -5.40 -14.59 -1.97
C ALA A 62 -5.59 -14.21 -3.45
N ARG A 63 -6.75 -13.64 -3.81
CA ARG A 63 -6.99 -13.13 -5.17
C ARG A 63 -6.05 -11.99 -5.55
N ALA A 64 -5.75 -11.08 -4.62
CA ALA A 64 -4.82 -9.98 -4.87
C ALA A 64 -3.40 -10.49 -5.14
N GLU A 65 -2.90 -11.47 -4.38
CA GLU A 65 -1.59 -12.07 -4.61
C GLU A 65 -1.52 -12.82 -5.95
N PHE A 66 -2.56 -13.58 -6.31
CA PHE A 66 -2.66 -14.20 -7.63
C PHE A 66 -2.57 -13.16 -8.76
N LEU A 67 -3.35 -12.06 -8.67
CA LEU A 67 -3.35 -11.01 -9.67
C LEU A 67 -2.00 -10.28 -9.77
N LYS A 68 -1.32 -10.04 -8.65
CA LYS A 68 0.05 -9.47 -8.65
C LYS A 68 1.04 -10.39 -9.35
N GLY A 69 0.95 -11.69 -9.12
CA GLY A 69 1.78 -12.69 -9.79
C GLY A 69 1.59 -12.64 -11.31
N GLU A 70 0.34 -12.59 -11.78
CA GLU A 70 0.04 -12.52 -13.20
C GLU A 70 0.46 -11.18 -13.82
N ALA A 71 0.22 -10.06 -13.12
CA ALA A 71 0.66 -8.74 -13.57
C ALA A 71 2.19 -8.68 -13.74
N LYS A 72 2.94 -9.27 -12.80
CA LYS A 72 4.40 -9.40 -12.91
C LYS A 72 4.78 -10.22 -14.15
N ARG A 73 4.17 -11.38 -14.35
CA ARG A 73 4.41 -12.25 -15.52
C ARG A 73 4.19 -11.51 -16.84
N LEU A 74 3.08 -10.78 -16.97
CA LEU A 74 2.75 -10.00 -18.17
C LEU A 74 3.73 -8.84 -18.38
N THR A 75 4.13 -8.16 -17.31
CA THR A 75 5.14 -7.09 -17.36
C THR A 75 6.49 -7.63 -17.83
N ASP A 76 6.91 -8.78 -17.31
CA ASP A 76 8.18 -9.42 -17.68
C ASP A 76 8.15 -9.89 -19.14
N MET A 77 7.02 -10.40 -19.62
CA MET A 77 6.82 -10.72 -21.05
C MET A 77 6.92 -9.48 -21.94
N ALA A 78 6.25 -8.38 -21.57
CA ALA A 78 6.30 -7.13 -22.33
C ALA A 78 7.74 -6.61 -22.42
N ARG A 79 8.48 -6.62 -21.31
CA ARG A 79 9.90 -6.23 -21.28
C ARG A 79 10.79 -7.11 -22.17
N ALA A 80 10.49 -8.41 -22.26
CA ALA A 80 11.23 -9.31 -23.15
C ALA A 80 11.02 -8.94 -24.63
N GLU A 81 9.78 -8.65 -25.03
CA GLU A 81 9.45 -8.19 -26.38
C GLU A 81 10.08 -6.82 -26.70
N GLU A 82 10.02 -5.88 -25.75
CA GLU A 82 10.69 -4.57 -25.88
C GLU A 82 12.20 -4.74 -26.11
N ALA A 83 12.86 -5.61 -25.34
CA ALA A 83 14.29 -5.88 -25.51
C ALA A 83 14.62 -6.53 -26.86
N ILE A 84 13.74 -7.40 -27.39
CA ILE A 84 13.91 -7.97 -28.73
C ILE A 84 13.75 -6.87 -29.79
N ALA A 85 12.74 -6.02 -29.66
CA ALA A 85 12.51 -4.91 -30.58
C ALA A 85 13.72 -3.94 -30.62
N GLU A 86 14.29 -3.59 -29.46
CA GLU A 86 15.48 -2.75 -29.35
C GLU A 86 16.68 -3.40 -30.06
N ARG A 87 16.94 -4.69 -29.82
CA ARG A 87 18.01 -5.42 -30.53
C ARG A 87 17.83 -5.45 -32.04
N LEU A 88 16.59 -5.56 -32.52
CA LEU A 88 16.29 -5.52 -33.96
C LEU A 88 16.50 -4.10 -34.53
N GLN A 89 16.10 -3.08 -33.79
CA GLN A 89 16.36 -1.69 -34.14
C GLN A 89 17.87 -1.41 -34.24
N ASP A 90 18.67 -1.89 -33.27
CA ASP A 90 20.12 -1.74 -33.28
C ASP A 90 20.77 -2.44 -34.47
N ARG A 91 20.27 -3.61 -34.87
CA ARG A 91 20.73 -4.31 -36.08
C ARG A 91 20.46 -3.50 -37.34
N ILE A 92 19.27 -2.89 -37.45
CA ILE A 92 18.92 -2.01 -38.57
C ILE A 92 19.83 -0.77 -38.57
N ALA A 93 20.04 -0.15 -37.40
CA ALA A 93 20.94 0.98 -37.25
C ALA A 93 22.39 0.65 -37.67
N ALA A 94 22.91 -0.50 -37.23
CA ALA A 94 24.23 -0.98 -37.63
C ALA A 94 24.35 -1.19 -39.14
N ALA A 95 23.33 -1.81 -39.76
CA ALA A 95 23.29 -2.00 -41.21
C ALA A 95 23.22 -0.66 -41.98
N MET A 96 22.37 0.27 -41.53
CA MET A 96 22.30 1.61 -42.12
C MET A 96 23.64 2.34 -42.03
N THR A 97 24.35 2.22 -40.90
CA THR A 97 25.66 2.82 -40.69
C THR A 97 26.71 2.21 -41.63
N ALA A 98 26.74 0.87 -41.74
CA ALA A 98 27.66 0.16 -42.63
C ALA A 98 27.44 0.51 -44.12
N LEU A 99 26.19 0.81 -44.50
CA LEU A 99 25.82 1.26 -45.84
C LEU A 99 25.95 2.78 -46.05
N GLY A 100 26.35 3.54 -45.02
CA GLY A 100 26.46 5.01 -45.09
C GLY A 100 25.11 5.74 -45.23
N LEU A 101 24.01 5.10 -44.84
CA LEU A 101 22.65 5.65 -44.98
C LEU A 101 22.25 6.43 -43.72
N ALA A 102 22.00 7.73 -43.86
CA ALA A 102 21.42 8.54 -42.78
C ALA A 102 19.90 8.36 -42.64
N LYS A 103 19.24 7.99 -43.75
CA LYS A 103 17.80 7.74 -43.86
C LYS A 103 17.53 6.65 -44.89
N ALA A 104 16.44 5.90 -44.71
CA ALA A 104 15.98 4.91 -45.68
C ALA A 104 14.45 4.82 -45.65
N ASP A 105 13.81 4.82 -46.82
CA ASP A 105 12.38 4.54 -46.95
C ASP A 105 12.19 3.08 -47.39
N THR A 106 11.27 2.40 -46.74
CA THR A 106 10.81 1.04 -47.11
C THR A 106 9.40 1.12 -47.67
N ALA A 107 8.82 0.00 -48.12
CA ALA A 107 7.45 -0.05 -48.63
C ALA A 107 6.40 0.51 -47.65
N HIS A 108 6.64 0.41 -46.34
CA HIS A 108 5.66 0.81 -45.31
C HIS A 108 6.23 1.68 -44.18
N TYR A 109 7.55 1.82 -44.05
CA TYR A 109 8.19 2.51 -42.93
C TYR A 109 9.31 3.43 -43.37
N LYS A 110 9.51 4.52 -42.62
CA LYS A 110 10.64 5.45 -42.79
C LYS A 110 11.63 5.28 -41.66
N LEU A 111 12.89 5.08 -42.01
CA LEU A 111 14.01 4.90 -41.08
C LEU A 111 14.88 6.14 -41.12
N SER A 112 15.19 6.70 -39.96
CA SER A 112 16.08 7.86 -39.86
C SER A 112 16.74 7.92 -38.50
N PHE A 113 18.02 8.29 -38.48
CA PHE A 113 18.68 8.62 -37.22
C PHE A 113 18.14 9.95 -36.67
N ARG A 114 17.75 9.94 -35.41
CA ARG A 114 17.46 11.15 -34.65
C ARG A 114 18.72 11.60 -33.93
N LYS A 115 19.10 12.87 -34.10
CA LYS A 115 20.15 13.47 -33.27
C LYS A 115 19.61 13.68 -31.86
N SER A 116 20.32 13.16 -30.87
CA SER A 116 20.11 13.47 -29.45
C SER A 116 21.44 13.97 -28.89
N THR A 117 21.37 15.00 -28.05
CA THR A 117 22.55 15.52 -27.34
C THR A 117 22.37 15.18 -25.88
N ALA A 118 23.29 14.41 -25.32
CA ALA A 118 23.36 14.12 -23.89
C ALA A 118 24.69 14.65 -23.35
N VAL A 119 24.70 15.04 -22.07
CA VAL A 119 25.94 15.40 -21.36
C VAL A 119 26.41 14.14 -20.66
N GLU A 120 27.51 13.57 -21.14
CA GLU A 120 28.21 12.49 -20.46
C GLU A 120 29.24 13.07 -19.49
N LEU A 121 29.26 12.55 -18.26
CA LEU A 121 30.25 12.92 -17.26
C LEU A 121 31.41 11.93 -17.35
N ALA A 122 32.57 12.39 -17.85
CA ALA A 122 33.81 11.61 -17.87
C ALA A 122 34.55 11.61 -16.52
N ILE A 123 34.09 12.43 -15.57
CA ILE A 123 34.66 12.59 -14.23
C ILE A 123 33.56 12.50 -13.18
N GLU A 124 33.95 12.22 -11.94
CA GLU A 124 33.01 12.24 -10.82
C GLU A 124 32.37 13.63 -10.67
N PRO A 125 31.06 13.72 -10.35
CA PRO A 125 30.35 14.99 -10.19
C PRO A 125 31.02 15.97 -9.22
N GLN A 126 31.73 15.48 -8.22
CA GLN A 126 32.44 16.24 -7.20
C GLN A 126 33.68 16.97 -7.73
N ALA A 127 34.25 16.49 -8.85
CA ALA A 127 35.38 17.12 -9.52
C ALA A 127 34.96 18.22 -10.51
N LEU A 128 33.65 18.37 -10.79
CA LEU A 128 33.15 19.47 -11.60
C LEU A 128 33.30 20.80 -10.84
N PRO A 129 33.42 21.94 -11.53
CA PRO A 129 33.26 23.24 -10.91
C PRO A 129 31.93 23.34 -10.14
N ALA A 130 31.92 23.99 -8.97
CA ALA A 130 30.74 24.06 -8.09
C ALA A 130 29.47 24.59 -8.79
N ILE A 131 29.62 25.43 -9.83
CA ILE A 131 28.52 25.94 -10.66
C ILE A 131 27.74 24.85 -11.42
N TYR A 132 28.36 23.69 -11.66
CA TYR A 132 27.75 22.54 -12.34
C TYR A 132 27.45 21.38 -11.39
N GLN A 133 27.76 21.52 -10.10
CA GLN A 133 27.42 20.55 -9.08
C GLN A 133 26.01 20.81 -8.57
N ARG A 134 25.23 19.74 -8.37
CA ARG A 134 23.93 19.80 -7.69
C ARG A 134 23.94 18.88 -6.47
N PRO A 135 24.54 19.32 -5.34
CA PRO A 135 24.57 18.52 -4.13
C PRO A 135 23.14 18.28 -3.63
N LYS A 136 22.79 17.01 -3.41
CA LYS A 136 21.54 16.62 -2.74
C LYS A 136 21.86 16.25 -1.30
N THR A 137 21.57 17.16 -0.37
CA THR A 137 21.55 16.85 1.06
C THR A 137 20.15 16.38 1.42
N ILE A 138 19.98 15.08 1.62
CA ILE A 138 18.72 14.52 2.10
C ILE A 138 18.81 14.49 3.62
N ILE A 139 17.98 15.30 4.28
CA ILE A 139 17.81 15.27 5.74
C ILE A 139 16.49 14.57 6.01
N ASP A 140 16.59 13.27 6.29
CA ASP A 140 15.44 12.46 6.70
C ASP A 140 15.35 12.41 8.22
N ALA A 141 14.11 12.40 8.72
CA ALA A 141 13.86 12.19 10.14
C ALA A 141 14.11 10.71 10.50
N ASP A 142 15.05 10.45 11.41
CA ASP A 142 15.22 9.13 12.00
C ASP A 142 14.08 8.85 12.99
N LYS A 143 13.00 8.29 12.46
CA LYS A 143 11.82 7.92 13.25
C LYS A 143 12.10 6.86 14.29
N ALA A 144 13.14 6.04 14.13
CA ALA A 144 13.52 5.03 15.11
C ALA A 144 14.19 5.69 16.33
N ALA A 145 15.15 6.58 16.09
CA ALA A 145 15.77 7.38 17.15
C ALA A 145 14.74 8.27 17.86
N LEU A 146 13.86 8.94 17.09
CA LEU A 146 12.76 9.74 17.65
C LEU A 146 11.82 8.89 18.51
N LYS A 147 11.46 7.68 18.07
CA LYS A 147 10.60 6.77 18.84
C LYS A 147 11.25 6.38 20.16
N THR A 148 12.53 6.00 20.15
CA THR A 148 13.27 5.63 21.36
C THR A 148 13.37 6.79 22.34
N ALA A 149 13.70 8.00 21.86
CA ALA A 149 13.81 9.19 22.70
C ALA A 149 12.46 9.62 23.31
N LEU A 150 11.40 9.63 22.50
CA LEU A 150 10.04 9.93 22.99
C LEU A 150 9.54 8.87 23.99
N GLN A 151 9.88 7.59 23.81
CA GLN A 151 9.57 6.53 24.78
C GLN A 151 10.38 6.64 26.07
N ALA A 152 11.60 7.18 26.02
CA ALA A 152 12.44 7.46 27.17
C ALA A 152 12.02 8.74 27.93
N GLY A 153 10.95 9.42 27.51
CA GLY A 153 10.42 10.62 28.17
C GLY A 153 11.10 11.93 27.74
N GLN A 154 11.93 11.94 26.70
CA GLN A 154 12.44 13.20 26.14
C GLN A 154 11.37 13.91 25.32
N GLU A 155 11.16 15.19 25.60
CA GLU A 155 10.33 16.06 24.76
C GLU A 155 11.12 16.54 23.55
N ILE A 156 10.65 16.20 22.34
CA ILE A 156 11.24 16.63 21.07
C ILE A 156 10.25 17.56 20.38
N PRO A 157 10.55 18.87 20.23
CA PRO A 157 9.68 19.80 19.55
C PRO A 157 9.32 19.33 18.13
N GLY A 158 8.03 19.19 17.86
CA GLY A 158 7.52 18.75 16.55
C GLY A 158 7.40 17.23 16.36
N ALA A 159 7.80 16.40 17.33
CA ALA A 159 7.60 14.96 17.29
C ALA A 159 6.70 14.50 18.46
N ARG A 160 5.72 13.64 18.16
CA ARG A 160 4.81 13.05 19.16
C ARG A 160 4.61 11.57 18.91
N LEU A 161 4.54 10.79 19.98
CA LEU A 161 4.17 9.39 19.89
C LEU A 161 2.64 9.31 19.74
N ILE A 162 2.16 8.61 18.71
CA ILE A 162 0.74 8.34 18.51
C ILE A 162 0.55 6.83 18.52
N GLU A 163 -0.23 6.34 19.48
CA GLU A 163 -0.65 4.95 19.51
C GLU A 163 -1.86 4.77 18.61
N ARG A 164 -1.79 3.76 17.74
CA ARG A 164 -2.89 3.36 16.88
C ARG A 164 -3.05 1.86 17.01
N GLN A 165 -4.28 1.43 17.23
CA GLN A 165 -4.63 0.02 17.16
C GLN A 165 -5.08 -0.30 15.74
N SER A 166 -4.56 -1.39 15.19
CA SER A 166 -4.94 -1.89 13.87
C SER A 166 -5.34 -3.35 14.01
N LEU A 167 -6.50 -3.70 13.47
CA LEU A 167 -7.02 -5.06 13.53
C LEU A 167 -6.11 -6.01 12.74
N GLN A 168 -5.63 -7.06 13.40
CA GLN A 168 -4.85 -8.11 12.77
C GLN A 168 -5.73 -9.35 12.56
N ILE A 169 -5.89 -9.76 11.31
CA ILE A 169 -6.58 -11.00 10.92
C ILE A 169 -5.50 -11.95 10.39
N ARG A 170 -5.24 -13.03 11.13
CA ARG A 170 -4.30 -14.11 10.81
C ARG A 170 -5.05 -15.34 10.33
#